data_AF-A0A7X3JZS6-F1
#
_entry.id   AF-A0A7X3JZS6-F1
#
_cell.length_a   1.000
_cell.length_b   1.000
_cell.length_c   1.000
_cell.angle_alpha   90.00
_cell.angle_beta   90.00
_cell.angle_gamma   90.00
#
_symmetry.space_group_name_H-M   'P 1'
#
loop_
_entity.id
_entity.type
_entity.pdbx_description
1 polymer ?
#
loop_
_entity_poly.entity_id
_entity_poly.type
_entity_poly.pdbx_seq_one_letter_code
_entity_poly.pdbx_strand_id
1 'polypeptide(L)'
;MISYVLLMLLTAKGAFLIDERIGIVFFFILLLPLFCMLKWPDQPFLLYVGFSAMLIGKFVYAVSSTPLKGPDENNYYAQVQSYLGLGDFLSYAGEHISTYLFNSSAYPIFGLMYMPFYKLLNVSDPLVIITYNSIMLIWIAYMLYALNKAYFGFELVNRRLYEGWIILGLFLSPSFMMMSSLFAKDVTCVALGLYCTYLLMRRKYFWFLIVMLYATGLRDYAIVYTLCFYLLFTRRFKIALSMLLVSAGVLAVKIGGLGLVNAFLLTVFLFMSPNPINFENWEPHVFYRSLEAVSMLVALVLAVFMYIRYKETRRFYLLCIVLLLAYACTLVLVGYMTVTGRNLDYGLGTIGDNMVRKKLPILPLLYMFQAYTACYTVLWLATIRNKRRGRHERPRPVSQIQGGANHRHPHPSSLPEAGA
;
A
#
# COMPACT_ATOMS: atom_id res chain seq x y z
N MET A 1 17.91 -10.39 -14.60
CA MET A 1 17.18 -10.19 -13.32
C MET A 1 16.78 -11.53 -12.72
N ILE A 2 16.05 -12.39 -13.45
CA ILE A 2 15.66 -13.73 -12.99
C ILE A 2 16.86 -14.55 -12.50
N SER A 3 17.94 -14.63 -13.29
CA SER A 3 19.16 -15.34 -12.90
C SER A 3 19.79 -14.82 -11.60
N TYR A 4 19.70 -13.50 -11.35
CA TYR A 4 20.18 -12.91 -10.10
C TYR A 4 19.28 -13.25 -8.92
N VAL A 5 17.95 -13.22 -9.10
CA VAL A 5 17.00 -13.62 -8.07
C VAL A 5 17.19 -15.09 -7.69
N LEU A 6 17.37 -15.98 -8.68
CA LEU A 6 17.67 -17.38 -8.44
C LEU A 6 19.01 -17.57 -7.70
N LEU A 7 20.06 -16.87 -8.14
CA LEU A 7 21.36 -16.90 -7.46
C LEU A 7 21.23 -16.39 -6.02
N MET A 8 20.53 -15.29 -5.80
CA MET A 8 20.26 -14.73 -4.47
C MET A 8 19.52 -15.74 -3.57
N LEU A 9 18.48 -16.40 -4.07
CA LEU A 9 17.75 -17.40 -3.29
C LEU A 9 18.61 -18.64 -2.97
N LEU A 10 19.42 -19.11 -3.91
CA LEU A 10 20.33 -20.26 -3.69
C LEU A 10 21.45 -19.94 -2.71
N THR A 11 22.06 -18.76 -2.84
CA THR A 11 23.12 -18.29 -1.94
C THR A 11 22.57 -17.99 -0.54
N ALA A 12 21.39 -17.37 -0.46
CA ALA A 12 20.69 -17.18 0.80
C ALA A 12 20.36 -18.53 1.46
N LYS A 13 19.87 -19.53 0.71
CA LYS A 13 19.63 -20.88 1.23
C LYS A 13 20.88 -21.47 1.88
N GLY A 14 22.05 -21.35 1.24
CA GLY A 14 23.32 -21.78 1.83
C GLY A 14 23.62 -21.08 3.16
N ALA A 15 23.42 -19.76 3.23
CA ALA A 15 23.62 -18.99 4.46
C ALA A 15 22.63 -19.36 5.57
N PHE A 16 21.36 -19.58 5.22
CA PHE A 16 20.30 -19.99 6.16
C PHE A 16 20.56 -21.39 6.77
N LEU A 17 21.24 -22.29 6.05
CA LEU A 17 21.63 -23.60 6.57
C LEU A 17 22.76 -23.51 7.62
N ILE A 18 23.56 -22.44 7.59
CA ILE A 18 24.65 -22.22 8.56
C ILE A 18 24.07 -21.63 9.84
N ASP A 19 23.33 -20.52 9.71
CA ASP A 19 22.66 -19.83 10.82
C ASP A 19 21.54 -18.94 10.26
N GLU A 20 20.35 -19.00 10.86
CA GLU A 20 19.18 -18.29 10.35
C GLU A 20 19.34 -16.76 10.41
N ARG A 21 20.03 -16.22 11.42
CA ARG A 21 20.25 -14.78 11.58
C ARG A 21 21.27 -14.26 10.57
N ILE A 22 22.36 -15.02 10.37
CA ILE A 22 23.34 -14.73 9.31
C ILE A 22 22.64 -14.78 7.94
N GLY A 23 21.78 -15.77 7.71
CA GLY A 23 20.95 -15.88 6.51
C GLY A 23 20.11 -14.63 6.24
N ILE A 24 19.42 -14.09 7.26
CA ILE A 24 18.63 -12.85 7.14
C ILE A 24 19.52 -11.65 6.77
N VAL A 25 20.64 -11.46 7.46
CA VAL A 25 21.56 -10.35 7.20
C VAL A 25 22.12 -10.45 5.78
N PHE A 26 22.56 -11.65 5.39
CA PHE A 26 23.09 -11.91 4.06
C PHE A 26 22.04 -11.70 2.97
N PHE A 27 20.79 -12.12 3.21
CA PHE A 27 19.67 -11.87 2.31
C PHE A 27 19.48 -10.37 2.04
N PHE A 28 19.50 -9.53 3.08
CA PHE A 28 19.37 -8.08 2.92
C PHE A 28 20.55 -7.47 2.15
N ILE A 29 21.77 -7.98 2.36
CA ILE A 29 22.94 -7.58 1.57
C ILE A 29 22.76 -7.94 0.10
N LEU A 30 22.29 -9.15 -0.21
CA LEU A 30 22.04 -9.58 -1.59
C LEU A 30 20.86 -8.87 -2.25
N LEU A 31 19.99 -8.26 -1.47
CA LEU A 31 18.84 -7.50 -1.95
C LEU A 31 19.25 -6.07 -2.38
N LEU A 32 20.41 -5.56 -1.95
CA LEU A 32 20.99 -4.30 -2.43
C LEU A 32 21.23 -4.29 -3.96
N PRO A 33 21.97 -5.25 -4.57
CA PRO A 33 22.15 -5.25 -6.01
C PRO A 33 20.84 -5.45 -6.78
N LEU A 34 19.90 -6.26 -6.27
CA LEU A 34 18.57 -6.39 -6.89
C LEU A 34 17.85 -5.04 -6.94
N PHE A 35 17.92 -4.29 -5.84
CA PHE A 35 17.37 -2.94 -5.76
C PHE A 35 18.03 -1.99 -6.76
N CYS A 36 19.35 -2.08 -6.95
CA CYS A 36 20.08 -1.29 -7.96
C CYS A 36 19.73 -1.70 -9.42
N MET A 37 19.44 -2.98 -9.65
CA MET A 37 19.11 -3.52 -10.98
C MET A 37 17.70 -3.16 -11.44
N LEU A 38 16.78 -2.88 -10.51
CA LEU A 38 15.49 -2.30 -10.84
C LEU A 38 15.75 -0.96 -11.52
N LYS A 39 15.28 -0.78 -12.76
CA LYS A 39 15.46 0.47 -13.53
C LYS A 39 14.64 1.59 -12.91
N TRP A 40 15.14 2.15 -11.82
CA TRP A 40 14.58 3.31 -11.18
C TRP A 40 14.96 4.59 -11.94
N PRO A 41 14.01 5.40 -12.40
CA PRO A 41 14.32 6.63 -13.14
C PRO A 41 14.66 7.83 -12.24
N ASP A 42 15.53 8.70 -12.76
CA ASP A 42 15.89 10.09 -12.40
C ASP A 42 16.17 10.46 -10.93
N GLN A 43 16.01 9.56 -9.96
CA GLN A 43 16.19 9.84 -8.52
C GLN A 43 16.84 8.69 -7.72
N PRO A 44 17.98 8.13 -8.17
CA PRO A 44 18.62 7.00 -7.50
C PRO A 44 18.97 7.32 -6.03
N PHE A 45 19.36 8.56 -5.73
CA PHE A 45 19.72 8.96 -4.36
C PHE A 45 18.59 8.82 -3.33
N LEU A 46 17.38 9.31 -3.63
CA LEU A 46 16.26 9.23 -2.69
C LEU A 46 15.78 7.79 -2.47
N LEU A 47 15.93 6.96 -3.50
CA LEU A 47 15.69 5.53 -3.42
C LEU A 47 16.71 4.84 -2.52
N TYR A 48 18.00 5.15 -2.65
CA TYR A 48 19.02 4.64 -1.73
C TYR A 48 18.77 5.07 -0.29
N VAL A 49 18.43 6.34 -0.06
CA VAL A 49 18.12 6.85 1.28
C VAL A 49 16.89 6.12 1.86
N GLY A 50 15.81 6.02 1.10
CA GLY A 50 14.61 5.31 1.53
C GLY A 50 14.86 3.83 1.79
N PHE A 51 15.60 3.16 0.91
CA PHE A 51 15.95 1.76 1.05
C PHE A 51 16.86 1.49 2.26
N SER A 52 17.90 2.30 2.46
CA SER A 52 18.78 2.19 3.63
C SER A 52 18.01 2.42 4.92
N ALA A 53 17.11 3.41 4.95
CA ALA A 53 16.26 3.65 6.12
C ALA A 53 15.26 2.51 6.38
N MET A 54 14.70 1.92 5.32
CA MET A 54 13.89 0.70 5.43
C MET A 54 14.71 -0.44 6.05
N LEU A 55 15.94 -0.69 5.58
CA LEU A 55 16.81 -1.74 6.13
C LEU A 55 17.16 -1.49 7.60
N ILE A 56 17.51 -0.26 7.98
CA ILE A 56 17.80 0.10 9.37
C ILE A 56 16.57 -0.17 10.23
N GLY A 57 15.39 0.29 9.80
CA GLY A 57 14.17 0.05 10.55
C GLY A 57 13.80 -1.43 10.63
N LYS A 58 14.04 -2.21 9.57
CA LYS A 58 13.87 -3.66 9.55
C LYS A 58 14.76 -4.35 10.58
N PHE A 59 16.03 -3.92 10.67
CA PHE A 59 16.96 -4.41 11.67
C PHE A 59 16.49 -4.08 13.08
N VAL A 60 16.07 -2.83 13.33
CA VAL A 60 15.51 -2.42 14.62
C VAL A 60 14.30 -3.28 14.97
N TYR A 61 13.37 -3.52 14.04
CA TYR A 61 12.20 -4.37 14.29
C TYR A 61 12.55 -5.84 14.50
N ALA A 62 13.51 -6.39 13.75
CA ALA A 62 13.97 -7.77 13.94
C ALA A 62 14.58 -7.99 15.33
N VAL A 63 15.22 -6.96 15.91
CA VAL A 63 15.81 -7.03 17.27
C VAL A 63 14.79 -6.71 18.36
N SER A 64 13.86 -5.78 18.13
CA SER A 64 12.98 -5.23 19.16
C SER A 64 11.56 -5.80 19.20
N SER A 65 11.14 -6.57 18.18
CA SER A 65 9.77 -7.05 18.06
C SER A 65 9.70 -8.49 17.57
N THR A 66 8.75 -9.25 18.13
CA THR A 66 8.39 -10.56 17.57
C THR A 66 7.55 -10.36 16.30
N PRO A 67 7.79 -11.17 15.23
CA PRO A 67 6.93 -11.18 14.05
C PRO A 67 5.55 -11.79 14.33
N LEU A 68 5.41 -12.49 15.46
CA LEU A 68 4.21 -13.14 15.96
C LEU A 68 3.62 -12.32 17.12
N LYS A 69 2.78 -11.32 16.80
CA LYS A 69 2.17 -10.44 17.82
C LYS A 69 0.74 -10.80 18.19
N GLY A 70 0.06 -11.61 17.38
CA GLY A 70 -1.35 -11.90 17.55
C GLY A 70 -1.75 -13.29 17.06
N PRO A 71 -3.04 -13.63 17.21
CA PRO A 71 -3.56 -14.96 16.88
C PRO A 71 -3.49 -15.25 15.38
N ASP A 72 -3.72 -14.24 14.53
CA ASP A 72 -3.61 -14.37 13.08
C ASP A 72 -2.18 -14.78 12.68
N GLU A 73 -1.18 -14.05 13.19
CA GLU A 73 0.24 -14.28 12.91
C GLU A 73 0.67 -15.69 13.34
N ASN A 74 0.24 -16.10 14.54
CA ASN A 74 0.49 -17.45 15.06
C ASN A 74 -0.13 -18.53 14.16
N ASN A 75 -1.36 -18.34 13.68
CA ASN A 75 -2.05 -19.31 12.82
C ASN A 75 -1.42 -19.43 11.42
N TYR A 76 -0.91 -18.33 10.86
CA TYR A 76 -0.13 -18.42 9.62
C TYR A 76 1.18 -19.16 9.83
N TYR A 77 1.90 -18.84 10.91
CA TYR A 77 3.17 -19.48 11.21
C TYR A 77 3.01 -20.97 11.58
N ALA A 78 1.93 -21.35 12.27
CA ALA A 78 1.64 -22.75 12.58
C ALA A 78 1.60 -23.63 11.32
N GLN A 79 1.14 -23.12 10.18
CA GLN A 79 1.16 -23.87 8.91
C GLN A 79 2.60 -24.17 8.44
N VAL A 80 3.54 -23.25 8.66
CA VAL A 80 4.96 -23.48 8.36
C VAL A 80 5.48 -24.66 9.16
N GLN A 81 5.11 -24.75 10.44
CA GLN A 81 5.56 -25.81 11.34
C GLN A 81 4.85 -27.15 11.09
N SER A 82 3.55 -27.12 10.84
CA SER A 82 2.72 -28.34 10.73
C SER A 82 2.96 -29.14 9.46
N TYR A 83 3.30 -28.49 8.34
CA TYR A 83 3.51 -29.19 7.06
C TYR A 83 5.00 -29.34 6.77
N LEU A 84 5.50 -30.58 6.78
CA LEU A 84 6.92 -30.85 6.50
C LEU A 84 7.27 -30.52 5.05
N GLY A 85 6.48 -31.03 4.09
CA GLY A 85 6.65 -30.77 2.66
C GLY A 85 5.70 -29.72 2.10
N LEU A 86 6.07 -29.16 0.94
CA LEU A 86 5.15 -28.32 0.15
C LEU A 86 3.95 -29.13 -0.36
N GLY A 87 4.15 -30.42 -0.68
CA GLY A 87 3.09 -31.31 -1.17
C GLY A 87 1.97 -31.53 -0.15
N ASP A 88 2.32 -31.73 1.13
CA ASP A 88 1.35 -31.90 2.22
C ASP A 88 0.50 -30.63 2.38
N PHE A 89 1.17 -29.47 2.36
CA PHE A 89 0.50 -28.18 2.43
C PHE A 89 -0.41 -27.93 1.22
N LEU A 90 0.04 -28.23 -0.01
CA LEU A 90 -0.76 -28.05 -1.21
C LEU A 90 -1.99 -28.95 -1.23
N SER A 91 -1.88 -30.17 -0.71
CA SER A 91 -3.01 -31.10 -0.57
C SER A 91 -4.05 -30.54 0.40
N TYR A 92 -3.61 -30.08 1.57
CA TYR A 92 -4.46 -29.40 2.54
C TYR A 92 -5.12 -28.14 1.98
N ALA A 93 -4.34 -27.28 1.31
CA ALA A 93 -4.85 -26.05 0.73
C ALA A 93 -5.88 -26.35 -0.37
N GLY A 94 -5.62 -27.35 -1.20
CA GLY A 94 -6.54 -27.81 -2.24
C GLY A 94 -7.87 -28.29 -1.64
N GLU A 95 -7.82 -29.16 -0.63
CA GLU A 95 -9.02 -29.68 0.06
C GLU A 95 -9.80 -28.56 0.76
N HIS A 96 -9.11 -27.64 1.43
CA HIS A 96 -9.75 -26.54 2.13
C HIS A 96 -10.44 -25.59 1.14
N ILE A 97 -9.78 -25.24 0.04
CA ILE A 97 -10.33 -24.37 -1.00
C ILE A 97 -11.51 -25.05 -1.71
N SER A 98 -11.40 -26.34 -2.04
CA SER A 98 -12.51 -27.05 -2.70
C SER A 98 -13.73 -27.19 -1.79
N THR A 99 -13.52 -27.45 -0.50
CA THR A 99 -14.60 -27.66 0.48
C THR A 99 -15.27 -26.36 0.89
N TYR A 100 -14.50 -25.28 1.04
CA TYR A 100 -14.97 -23.99 1.53
C TYR A 100 -14.88 -22.88 0.48
N LEU A 101 -15.12 -23.18 -0.80
CA LEU A 101 -14.88 -22.25 -1.92
C LEU A 101 -15.42 -20.81 -1.69
N PHE A 102 -16.58 -20.68 -1.06
CA PHE A 102 -17.23 -19.37 -0.78
C PHE A 102 -17.01 -18.84 0.64
N ASN A 103 -16.35 -19.59 1.51
CA ASN A 103 -16.08 -19.22 2.91
C ASN A 103 -14.67 -19.65 3.37
N SER A 104 -13.73 -19.74 2.42
CA SER A 104 -12.40 -20.26 2.70
C SER A 104 -11.70 -19.29 3.62
N SER A 105 -11.08 -19.84 4.67
CA SER A 105 -10.23 -19.02 5.51
C SER A 105 -9.07 -18.45 4.68
N ALA A 106 -8.62 -17.25 5.01
CA ALA A 106 -7.48 -16.63 4.33
C ALA A 106 -6.14 -17.31 4.66
N TYR A 107 -6.15 -18.26 5.60
CA TYR A 107 -4.99 -18.99 6.11
C TYR A 107 -4.27 -19.80 5.03
N PRO A 108 -4.89 -20.83 4.40
CA PRO A 108 -4.24 -21.59 3.33
C PRO A 108 -3.98 -20.73 2.09
N ILE A 109 -4.85 -19.76 1.81
CA ILE A 109 -4.68 -18.89 0.63
C ILE A 109 -3.41 -18.07 0.78
N PHE A 110 -3.13 -17.47 1.95
CA PHE A 110 -1.86 -16.76 2.17
C PHE A 110 -0.66 -17.71 2.13
N GLY A 111 -0.82 -18.93 2.65
CA GLY A 111 0.19 -19.99 2.61
C GLY A 111 0.69 -20.31 1.21
N LEU A 112 -0.18 -20.25 0.19
CA LEU A 112 0.23 -20.52 -1.20
C LEU A 112 1.37 -19.59 -1.70
N MET A 113 1.52 -18.40 -1.13
CA MET A 113 2.62 -17.49 -1.49
C MET A 113 3.85 -17.58 -0.60
N TYR A 114 3.69 -17.68 0.72
CA TYR A 114 4.85 -17.69 1.63
C TYR A 114 5.45 -19.10 1.84
N MET A 115 4.65 -20.18 1.73
CA MET A 115 5.14 -21.55 1.96
C MET A 115 6.23 -21.97 0.98
N PRO A 116 6.11 -21.70 -0.35
CA PRO A 116 7.20 -22.00 -1.28
C PRO A 116 8.52 -21.34 -0.87
N PHE A 117 8.46 -20.12 -0.34
CA PHE A 117 9.64 -19.38 0.12
C PHE A 117 10.28 -20.07 1.34
N TYR A 118 9.49 -20.39 2.36
CA TYR A 118 9.96 -21.07 3.58
C TYR A 118 10.51 -22.47 3.31
N LYS A 119 9.80 -23.27 2.50
CA LYS A 119 10.20 -24.65 2.19
C LYS A 119 11.37 -24.71 1.22
N LEU A 120 11.51 -23.76 0.29
CA LEU A 120 12.68 -23.68 -0.58
C LEU A 120 13.96 -23.39 0.22
N LEU A 121 13.87 -22.46 1.17
CA LEU A 121 14.99 -22.07 2.05
C LEU A 121 15.27 -23.11 3.15
N ASN A 122 14.34 -24.03 3.40
CA ASN A 122 14.41 -25.02 4.49
C ASN A 122 14.57 -24.36 5.87
N VAL A 123 13.78 -23.31 6.11
CA VAL A 123 13.83 -22.53 7.36
C VAL A 123 12.51 -22.66 8.10
N SER A 124 12.58 -22.65 9.43
CA SER A 124 11.41 -22.61 10.32
C SER A 124 11.31 -21.33 11.13
N ASP A 125 12.33 -20.48 11.25
CA ASP A 125 12.22 -19.25 12.04
C ASP A 125 11.16 -18.26 11.49
N PRO A 126 10.20 -17.79 12.33
CA PRO A 126 9.21 -16.81 11.91
C PRO A 126 9.82 -15.46 11.50
N LEU A 127 11.05 -15.12 11.91
CA LEU A 127 11.75 -13.89 11.50
C LEU A 127 12.02 -13.84 9.99
N VAL A 128 12.09 -14.99 9.31
CA VAL A 128 12.29 -15.05 7.85
C VAL A 128 11.18 -14.33 7.08
N ILE A 129 9.96 -14.19 7.63
CA ILE A 129 8.85 -13.50 6.96
C ILE A 129 9.18 -12.04 6.67
N ILE A 130 10.06 -11.44 7.48
CA ILE A 130 10.50 -10.06 7.31
C ILE A 130 11.21 -9.90 5.96
N THR A 131 11.98 -10.89 5.52
CA THR A 131 12.66 -10.87 4.22
C THR A 131 11.66 -10.92 3.07
N TYR A 132 10.71 -11.87 3.10
CA TYR A 132 9.62 -11.99 2.13
C TYR A 132 8.80 -10.70 2.02
N ASN A 133 8.35 -10.16 3.15
CA ASN A 133 7.55 -8.94 3.19
C ASN A 133 8.35 -7.70 2.75
N SER A 134 9.67 -7.69 2.90
CA SER A 134 10.53 -6.61 2.40
C SER A 134 10.62 -6.61 0.87
N ILE A 135 10.68 -7.80 0.24
CA ILE A 135 10.56 -7.93 -1.22
C ILE A 135 9.21 -7.37 -1.68
N MET A 136 8.12 -7.73 -0.98
CA MET A 136 6.78 -7.22 -1.31
C MET A 136 6.69 -5.71 -1.15
N LEU A 137 7.33 -5.11 -0.13
CA LEU A 137 7.36 -3.66 0.05
C LEU A 137 8.11 -2.95 -1.09
N ILE A 138 9.25 -3.49 -1.53
CA ILE A 138 9.97 -2.97 -2.70
C ILE A 138 9.11 -3.10 -3.95
N TRP A 139 8.42 -4.23 -4.13
CA TRP A 139 7.50 -4.44 -5.23
C TRP A 139 6.38 -3.39 -5.21
N ILE A 140 5.77 -3.11 -4.05
CA ILE A 140 4.75 -2.06 -3.90
C ILE A 140 5.29 -0.71 -4.35
N ALA A 141 6.46 -0.31 -3.87
CA ALA A 141 7.09 0.96 -4.24
C ALA A 141 7.38 1.03 -5.75
N TYR A 142 7.94 -0.04 -6.32
CA TYR A 142 8.21 -0.14 -7.75
C TYR A 142 6.94 -0.06 -8.60
N MET A 143 5.89 -0.81 -8.25
CA MET A 143 4.64 -0.82 -9.00
C MET A 143 3.91 0.50 -8.93
N LEU A 144 3.85 1.11 -7.74
CA LEU A 144 3.24 2.43 -7.59
C LEU A 144 4.01 3.47 -8.40
N TYR A 145 5.34 3.41 -8.37
CA TYR A 145 6.18 4.26 -9.20
C TYR A 145 5.89 4.05 -10.70
N ALA A 146 5.89 2.81 -11.18
CA ALA A 146 5.65 2.49 -12.59
C ALA A 146 4.26 2.92 -13.07
N LEU A 147 3.23 2.71 -12.24
CA LEU A 147 1.87 3.17 -12.50
C LEU A 147 1.79 4.69 -12.56
N ASN A 148 2.40 5.38 -11.60
CA ASN A 148 2.46 6.84 -11.62
C ASN A 148 3.18 7.35 -12.87
N LYS A 149 4.30 6.72 -13.22
CA LYS A 149 5.09 7.15 -14.36
C LYS A 149 4.32 7.06 -15.68
N ALA A 150 3.60 5.95 -15.86
CA ALA A 150 2.91 5.65 -17.11
C ALA A 150 1.51 6.29 -17.21
N TYR A 151 0.79 6.44 -16.09
CA TYR A 151 -0.64 6.72 -16.11
C TYR A 151 -1.10 7.89 -15.24
N PHE A 152 -0.23 8.49 -14.41
CA PHE A 152 -0.64 9.65 -13.61
C PHE A 152 -0.87 10.86 -14.52
N GLY A 153 -2.14 11.20 -14.74
CA GLY A 153 -2.57 12.24 -15.67
C GLY A 153 -3.07 13.52 -15.01
N PHE A 154 -2.82 13.74 -13.73
CA PHE A 154 -3.15 15.02 -13.08
C PHE A 154 -2.00 16.01 -13.26
N GLU A 155 -2.34 17.30 -13.17
CA GLU A 155 -1.35 18.35 -13.32
C GLU A 155 -0.36 18.35 -12.16
N LEU A 156 0.93 18.34 -12.47
CA LEU A 156 2.00 18.28 -11.48
C LEU A 156 2.90 19.49 -11.64
N VAL A 157 3.13 20.19 -10.53
CA VAL A 157 4.08 21.31 -10.48
C VAL A 157 5.52 20.81 -10.61
N ASN A 158 5.85 19.73 -9.90
CA ASN A 158 7.18 19.15 -9.88
C ASN A 158 7.09 17.63 -9.76
N ARG A 159 7.27 16.94 -10.89
CA ARG A 159 7.20 15.48 -10.98
C ARG A 159 8.28 14.79 -10.15
N ARG A 160 9.50 15.36 -10.12
CA ARG A 160 10.61 14.82 -9.35
C ARG A 160 10.28 14.83 -7.86
N LEU A 161 9.83 15.98 -7.35
CA LEU A 161 9.39 16.11 -5.97
C LEU A 161 8.25 15.13 -5.63
N TYR A 162 7.23 15.03 -6.50
CA TYR A 162 6.11 14.13 -6.32
C TYR A 162 6.54 12.65 -6.18
N GLU A 163 7.33 12.16 -7.13
CA GLU A 163 7.82 10.77 -7.13
C GLU A 163 8.73 10.50 -5.92
N GLY A 164 9.60 11.45 -5.56
CA GLY A 164 10.48 11.34 -4.40
C GLY A 164 9.71 11.27 -3.07
N TRP A 165 8.66 12.07 -2.91
CA TRP A 165 7.78 12.02 -1.73
C TRP A 165 7.06 10.68 -1.60
N ILE A 166 6.60 10.10 -2.70
CA ILE A 166 5.94 8.79 -2.68
C ILE A 166 6.94 7.71 -2.26
N ILE A 167 8.11 7.68 -2.89
CA ILE A 167 9.16 6.68 -2.61
C ILE A 167 9.57 6.75 -1.13
N LEU A 168 9.94 7.96 -0.66
CA LEU A 168 10.32 8.15 0.74
C LEU A 168 9.16 7.83 1.68
N GLY A 169 7.96 8.28 1.35
CA GLY A 169 6.76 8.02 2.13
C GLY A 169 6.50 6.53 2.32
N LEU A 170 6.59 5.72 1.27
CA LEU A 170 6.38 4.27 1.37
C LEU A 170 7.46 3.55 2.16
N PHE A 171 8.74 3.87 1.94
CA PHE A 171 9.85 3.19 2.61
C PHE A 171 10.04 3.64 4.07
N LEU A 172 9.72 4.90 4.39
CA LEU A 172 9.80 5.46 5.74
C LEU A 172 8.48 5.37 6.50
N SER A 173 7.40 4.87 5.89
CA SER A 173 6.10 4.73 6.55
C SER A 173 6.21 3.80 7.76
N PRO A 174 5.99 4.29 8.99
CA PRO A 174 5.97 3.45 10.18
C PRO A 174 4.90 2.35 10.09
N SER A 175 3.76 2.63 9.45
CA SER A 175 2.72 1.63 9.18
C SER A 175 3.21 0.52 8.27
N PHE A 176 3.86 0.83 7.13
CA PHE A 176 4.44 -0.21 6.27
C PHE A 176 5.58 -0.94 6.96
N MET A 177 6.50 -0.24 7.63
CA MET A 177 7.64 -0.85 8.31
C MET A 177 7.21 -1.84 9.38
N MET A 178 6.21 -1.49 10.19
CA MET A 178 5.65 -2.39 11.19
C MET A 178 4.94 -3.58 10.53
N MET A 179 4.00 -3.34 9.61
CA MET A 179 3.20 -4.43 9.02
C MET A 179 4.03 -5.38 8.15
N SER A 180 5.07 -4.88 7.48
CA SER A 180 6.02 -5.73 6.75
C SER A 180 6.98 -6.48 7.66
N SER A 181 6.96 -6.24 8.97
CA SER A 181 7.76 -6.98 9.96
C SER A 181 6.94 -8.02 10.72
N LEU A 182 5.64 -8.11 10.46
CA LEU A 182 4.73 -9.09 11.07
C LEU A 182 4.42 -10.23 10.11
N PHE A 183 4.08 -11.39 10.65
CA PHE A 183 3.62 -12.54 9.86
C PHE A 183 2.15 -12.36 9.45
N ALA A 184 1.87 -11.36 8.62
CA ALA A 184 0.52 -10.99 8.23
C ALA A 184 0.38 -10.84 6.71
N LYS A 185 -0.81 -11.19 6.20
CA LYS A 185 -1.16 -11.08 4.77
C LYS A 185 -1.23 -9.63 4.25
N ASP A 186 -1.24 -8.63 5.12
CA ASP A 186 -1.60 -7.25 4.79
C ASP A 186 -0.72 -6.61 3.70
N VAL A 187 0.60 -6.81 3.74
CA VAL A 187 1.53 -6.28 2.72
C VAL A 187 1.34 -6.98 1.38
N THR A 188 1.11 -8.30 1.40
CA THR A 188 0.84 -9.08 0.18
C THR A 188 -0.46 -8.60 -0.48
N CYS A 189 -1.50 -8.30 0.30
CA CYS A 189 -2.75 -7.73 -0.23
C CYS A 189 -2.52 -6.40 -0.97
N VAL A 190 -1.67 -5.51 -0.43
CA VAL A 190 -1.35 -4.23 -1.08
C VAL A 190 -0.63 -4.47 -2.40
N ALA A 191 0.37 -5.37 -2.41
CA ALA A 191 1.13 -5.71 -3.60
C ALA A 191 0.23 -6.27 -4.71
N LEU A 192 -0.65 -7.21 -4.37
CA LEU A 192 -1.61 -7.80 -5.31
C LEU A 192 -2.61 -6.77 -5.83
N GLY A 193 -3.10 -5.85 -4.98
CA GLY A 193 -3.97 -4.76 -5.42
C GLY A 193 -3.35 -3.89 -6.50
N LEU A 194 -2.11 -3.43 -6.27
CA LEU A 194 -1.38 -2.64 -7.26
C LEU A 194 -1.06 -3.46 -8.52
N TYR A 195 -0.75 -4.75 -8.38
CA TYR A 195 -0.51 -5.63 -9.52
C TYR A 195 -1.76 -5.88 -10.35
N CYS A 196 -2.92 -6.11 -9.72
CA CYS A 196 -4.21 -6.17 -10.40
C CYS A 196 -4.51 -4.87 -11.15
N THR A 197 -4.29 -3.71 -10.52
CA THR A 197 -4.45 -2.42 -11.20
C THR A 197 -3.53 -2.33 -12.42
N TYR A 198 -2.26 -2.72 -12.31
CA TYR A 198 -1.32 -2.72 -13.43
C TYR A 198 -1.78 -3.62 -14.58
N LEU A 199 -2.20 -4.85 -14.29
CA LEU A 199 -2.72 -5.78 -15.29
C LEU A 199 -3.96 -5.23 -15.99
N LEU A 200 -4.87 -4.62 -15.23
CA LEU A 200 -6.08 -3.99 -15.75
C LEU A 200 -5.77 -2.79 -16.65
N MET A 201 -4.81 -1.94 -16.26
CA MET A 201 -4.32 -0.82 -17.06
C MET A 201 -3.63 -1.29 -18.36
N ARG A 202 -2.98 -2.47 -18.33
CA ARG A 202 -2.38 -3.14 -19.49
C ARG A 202 -3.37 -3.99 -20.31
N ARG A 203 -4.66 -4.00 -19.95
CA ARG A 203 -5.71 -4.82 -20.59
C ARG A 203 -5.41 -6.33 -20.60
N LYS A 204 -4.63 -6.82 -19.63
CA LYS A 204 -4.33 -8.25 -19.45
C LYS A 204 -5.43 -8.90 -18.60
N TYR A 205 -6.65 -8.95 -19.14
CA TYR A 205 -7.86 -9.31 -18.39
C TYR A 205 -7.83 -10.72 -17.79
N PHE A 206 -7.31 -11.70 -18.53
CA PHE A 206 -7.20 -13.08 -18.04
C PHE A 206 -6.33 -13.17 -16.77
N TRP A 207 -5.11 -12.63 -16.83
CA TRP A 207 -4.21 -12.56 -15.69
C TRP A 207 -4.79 -11.71 -14.55
N PHE A 208 -5.45 -10.60 -14.88
CA PHE A 208 -6.16 -9.79 -13.90
C PHE A 208 -7.20 -10.61 -13.14
N LEU A 209 -8.04 -11.41 -13.82
CA LEU A 209 -9.06 -12.23 -13.17
C LEU A 209 -8.44 -13.26 -12.22
N ILE A 210 -7.37 -13.95 -12.63
CA ILE A 210 -6.68 -14.93 -11.79
C ILE A 210 -6.14 -14.27 -10.52
N VAL A 211 -5.39 -13.18 -10.67
CA VAL A 211 -4.80 -12.47 -9.52
C VAL A 211 -5.88 -11.84 -8.64
N MET A 212 -6.95 -11.32 -9.24
CA MET A 212 -8.08 -10.73 -8.51
C MET A 212 -8.80 -11.78 -7.67
N LEU A 213 -9.06 -12.98 -8.21
CA LEU A 213 -9.66 -14.10 -7.47
C LEU A 213 -8.80 -14.49 -6.27
N TYR A 214 -7.49 -14.60 -6.47
CA TYR A 214 -6.55 -14.87 -5.39
C TYR A 214 -6.54 -13.75 -4.33
N ALA A 215 -6.51 -12.48 -4.77
CA ALA A 215 -6.54 -11.33 -3.87
C ALA A 215 -7.86 -11.24 -3.07
N THR A 216 -9.01 -11.57 -3.68
CA THR A 216 -10.29 -11.65 -2.97
C THR A 216 -10.32 -12.77 -1.94
N GLY A 217 -9.68 -13.91 -2.23
CA GLY A 217 -9.53 -14.99 -1.25
C GLY A 217 -8.68 -14.59 -0.03
N LEU A 218 -7.72 -13.68 -0.21
CA LEU A 218 -6.99 -13.09 0.92
C LEU A 218 -7.79 -12.03 1.66
N ARG A 219 -8.58 -11.23 0.93
CA ARG A 219 -9.32 -10.09 1.47
C ARG A 219 -10.55 -9.81 0.62
N ASP A 220 -11.74 -10.02 1.17
CA ASP A 220 -13.01 -9.98 0.44
C ASP A 220 -13.26 -8.65 -0.32
N TYR A 221 -12.78 -7.55 0.25
CA TYR A 221 -12.88 -6.22 -0.34
C TYR A 221 -11.71 -5.84 -1.26
N ALA A 222 -10.95 -6.83 -1.74
CA ALA A 222 -9.81 -6.59 -2.62
C ALA A 222 -10.17 -5.85 -3.91
N ILE A 223 -11.35 -6.15 -4.44
CA ILE A 223 -11.84 -5.54 -5.67
C ILE A 223 -12.02 -4.03 -5.50
N VAL A 224 -12.44 -3.59 -4.30
CA VAL A 224 -12.75 -2.19 -4.01
C VAL A 224 -11.47 -1.35 -4.03
N TYR A 225 -10.42 -1.74 -3.29
CA TYR A 225 -9.18 -0.96 -3.32
C TYR A 225 -8.48 -1.02 -4.69
N THR A 226 -8.59 -2.13 -5.42
CA THR A 226 -8.04 -2.28 -6.78
C THR A 226 -8.73 -1.33 -7.75
N LEU A 227 -10.07 -1.24 -7.68
CA LEU A 227 -10.86 -0.30 -8.46
C LEU A 227 -10.57 1.15 -8.07
N CYS A 228 -10.32 1.45 -6.78
CA CYS A 228 -9.90 2.78 -6.37
C CYS A 228 -8.63 3.23 -7.09
N PHE A 229 -7.58 2.40 -7.12
CA PHE A 229 -6.38 2.71 -7.88
C PHE A 229 -6.64 2.84 -9.38
N TYR A 230 -7.39 1.91 -9.98
CA TYR A 230 -7.72 1.94 -11.40
C TYR A 230 -8.48 3.21 -11.82
N LEU A 231 -9.50 3.60 -11.05
CA LEU A 231 -10.31 4.78 -11.33
C LEU A 231 -9.54 6.08 -11.12
N LEU A 232 -8.60 6.10 -10.15
CA LEU A 232 -7.67 7.20 -9.96
C LEU A 232 -6.79 7.42 -11.19
N PHE A 233 -6.12 6.37 -11.68
CA PHE A 233 -5.22 6.47 -12.84
C PHE A 233 -5.97 6.73 -14.16
N THR A 234 -7.18 6.18 -14.33
CA THR A 234 -8.01 6.45 -15.52
C THR A 234 -8.77 7.77 -15.46
N ARG A 235 -8.77 8.45 -14.30
CA ARG A 235 -9.43 9.75 -14.06
C ARG A 235 -10.95 9.71 -14.32
N ARG A 236 -11.58 8.55 -14.14
CA ARG A 236 -13.01 8.32 -14.45
C ARG A 236 -13.92 8.70 -13.29
N PHE A 237 -14.06 10.01 -13.03
CA PHE A 237 -14.85 10.53 -11.90
C PHE A 237 -16.31 10.05 -11.88
N LYS A 238 -16.98 9.99 -13.03
CA LYS A 238 -18.38 9.53 -13.11
C LYS A 238 -18.53 8.09 -12.61
N ILE A 239 -17.61 7.20 -12.99
CA ILE A 239 -17.64 5.79 -12.56
C ILE A 239 -17.29 5.69 -11.06
N ALA A 240 -16.33 6.49 -10.59
CA ALA A 240 -16.02 6.57 -9.15
C ALA A 240 -17.23 7.03 -8.32
N LEU A 241 -17.98 8.01 -8.83
CA LEU A 241 -19.22 8.47 -8.19
C LEU A 241 -20.30 7.37 -8.21
N SER A 242 -20.47 6.67 -9.33
CA SER A 242 -21.39 5.52 -9.40
C SER A 242 -21.01 4.42 -8.39
N MET A 243 -19.72 4.09 -8.28
CA MET A 243 -19.21 3.15 -7.29
C MET A 243 -19.53 3.61 -5.86
N LEU A 244 -19.31 4.89 -5.54
CA LEU A 244 -19.69 5.46 -4.25
C LEU A 244 -21.20 5.35 -3.99
N LEU A 245 -22.04 5.72 -4.96
CA LEU A 245 -23.49 5.67 -4.80
C LEU A 245 -24.00 4.24 -4.57
N VAL A 246 -23.43 3.25 -5.28
CA VAL A 246 -23.75 1.84 -5.06
C VAL A 246 -23.29 1.38 -3.68
N SER A 247 -22.05 1.68 -3.28
CA SER A 247 -21.53 1.30 -1.96
C SER A 247 -22.31 1.96 -0.82
N ALA A 248 -22.65 3.25 -0.94
CA ALA A 248 -23.46 3.99 0.02
C ALA A 248 -24.90 3.48 0.06
N GLY A 249 -25.50 3.15 -1.10
CA GLY A 249 -26.84 2.57 -1.19
C GLY A 249 -26.92 1.21 -0.49
N VAL A 250 -25.99 0.31 -0.77
CA VAL A 250 -25.90 -0.99 -0.08
C VAL A 250 -25.74 -0.81 1.43
N LEU A 251 -24.88 0.13 1.85
CA LEU A 251 -24.66 0.44 3.25
C LEU A 251 -25.92 0.99 3.93
N ALA A 252 -26.65 1.89 3.26
CA ALA A 252 -27.91 2.44 3.75
C ALA A 252 -29.00 1.37 3.88
N VAL A 253 -29.09 0.42 2.94
CA VAL A 253 -30.06 -0.69 3.04
C VAL A 253 -29.70 -1.66 4.16
N LYS A 254 -28.41 -1.95 4.38
CA LYS A 254 -27.99 -2.96 5.37
C LYS A 254 -27.90 -2.44 6.80
N ILE A 255 -27.50 -1.19 7.00
CA ILE A 255 -27.23 -0.61 8.34
C ILE A 255 -28.10 0.61 8.62
N GLY A 256 -28.62 1.29 7.59
CA GLY A 256 -29.34 2.56 7.74
C GLY A 256 -28.41 3.78 7.81
N GLY A 257 -28.97 4.90 8.26
CA GLY A 257 -28.26 6.20 8.29
C GLY A 257 -27.00 6.20 9.16
N LEU A 258 -26.96 5.39 10.22
CA LEU A 258 -25.79 5.28 11.10
C LEU A 258 -24.56 4.73 10.34
N GLY A 259 -24.76 3.79 9.42
CA GLY A 259 -23.70 3.28 8.56
C GLY A 259 -23.09 4.38 7.69
N LEU A 260 -23.92 5.26 7.12
CA LEU A 260 -23.44 6.39 6.31
C LEU A 260 -22.61 7.39 7.13
N VAL A 261 -23.06 7.71 8.35
CA VAL A 261 -22.30 8.58 9.28
C VAL A 261 -20.96 7.95 9.61
N ASN A 262 -20.94 6.65 9.95
CA ASN A 262 -19.71 5.93 10.22
C ASN A 262 -18.76 5.87 9.00
N ALA A 263 -19.28 5.81 7.78
CA ALA A 263 -18.44 5.84 6.57
C ALA A 263 -17.79 7.22 6.35
N PHE A 264 -18.51 8.30 6.63
CA PHE A 264 -17.94 9.64 6.56
C PHE A 264 -16.84 9.83 7.63
N LEU A 265 -17.12 9.43 8.87
CA LEU A 265 -16.13 9.45 9.95
C LEU A 265 -14.92 8.58 9.60
N LEU A 266 -15.14 7.37 9.07
CA LEU A 266 -14.07 6.46 8.66
C LEU A 266 -13.18 7.07 7.59
N THR A 267 -13.75 7.81 6.63
CA THR A 267 -12.96 8.48 5.58
C THR A 267 -11.94 9.44 6.19
N VAL A 268 -12.31 10.17 7.24
CA VAL A 268 -11.38 11.01 8.00
C VAL A 268 -10.42 10.14 8.83
N PHE A 269 -10.93 9.10 9.50
CA PHE A 269 -10.12 8.17 10.29
C PHE A 269 -9.02 7.47 9.47
N LEU A 270 -9.19 7.27 8.17
CA LEU A 270 -8.13 6.74 7.31
C LEU A 270 -6.88 7.63 7.30
N PHE A 271 -7.02 8.96 7.44
CA PHE A 271 -5.88 9.87 7.56
C PHE A 271 -5.31 9.89 8.98
N MET A 272 -6.19 9.87 9.98
CA MET A 272 -5.83 10.00 11.41
C MET A 272 -5.72 8.66 12.15
N SER A 273 -5.39 7.55 11.48
CA SER A 273 -5.18 6.25 12.14
C SER A 273 -3.68 5.94 12.27
N PRO A 274 -3.17 5.63 13.47
CA PRO A 274 -3.85 5.64 14.79
C PRO A 274 -4.28 7.04 15.24
N ASN A 275 -5.34 7.14 16.06
CA ASN A 275 -5.93 8.43 16.47
C ASN A 275 -4.93 9.26 17.28
N PRO A 276 -4.39 10.37 16.75
CA PRO A 276 -3.40 11.17 17.44
C PRO A 276 -3.97 11.95 18.62
N ILE A 277 -5.31 12.00 18.77
CA ILE A 277 -5.97 12.65 19.92
C ILE A 277 -5.98 11.73 21.14
N ASN A 278 -5.92 10.41 20.97
CA ASN A 278 -5.80 9.50 22.12
C ASN A 278 -4.34 9.51 22.62
N PHE A 279 -4.14 9.92 23.87
CA PHE A 279 -2.84 10.00 24.52
C PHE A 279 -2.12 8.64 24.61
N GLU A 280 -2.85 7.53 24.70
CA GLU A 280 -2.28 6.17 24.69
C GLU A 280 -1.51 5.87 23.38
N ASN A 281 -1.92 6.48 22.26
CA ASN A 281 -1.23 6.29 20.98
C ASN A 281 0.13 7.03 20.92
N TRP A 282 0.49 7.82 21.93
CA TRP A 282 1.79 8.49 22.01
C TRP A 282 2.83 7.69 22.81
N GLU A 283 2.46 6.50 23.30
CA GLU A 283 3.42 5.58 23.91
C GLU A 283 4.50 5.14 22.90
N PRO A 284 5.73 4.80 23.37
CA PRO A 284 6.88 4.51 22.50
C PRO A 284 6.60 3.49 21.38
N HIS A 285 5.72 2.52 21.64
CA HIS A 285 5.39 1.43 20.71
C HIS A 285 4.39 1.85 19.60
N VAL A 286 3.71 3.00 19.73
CA VAL A 286 2.77 3.56 18.73
C VAL A 286 3.22 4.92 18.21
N PHE A 287 4.12 5.60 18.92
CA PHE A 287 4.59 6.97 18.67
C PHE A 287 4.85 7.30 17.19
N TYR A 288 5.68 6.50 16.50
CA TYR A 288 5.99 6.75 15.08
C TYR A 288 4.77 6.66 14.16
N ARG A 289 3.83 5.75 14.44
CA ARG A 289 2.58 5.65 13.68
C ARG A 289 1.67 6.84 13.94
N SER A 290 1.66 7.37 15.17
CA SER A 290 0.93 8.59 15.51
C SER A 290 1.52 9.82 14.82
N LEU A 291 2.85 9.91 14.70
CA LEU A 291 3.50 10.93 13.87
C LEU A 291 3.11 10.84 12.39
N GLU A 292 3.05 9.62 11.83
CA GLU A 292 2.57 9.39 10.47
C GLU A 292 1.13 9.90 10.30
N ALA A 293 0.24 9.58 11.26
CA ALA A 293 -1.15 10.05 11.26
C ALA A 293 -1.25 11.58 11.35
N VAL A 294 -0.45 12.23 12.20
CA VAL A 294 -0.37 13.69 12.27
C VAL A 294 0.10 14.27 10.94
N SER A 295 1.12 13.69 10.30
CA SER A 295 1.62 14.16 8.99
C SER A 295 0.55 14.07 7.89
N MET A 296 -0.27 13.01 7.92
CA MET A 296 -1.37 12.80 6.99
C MET A 296 -2.52 13.77 7.26
N LEU A 297 -2.79 14.09 8.53
CA LEU A 297 -3.79 15.09 8.93
C LEU A 297 -3.37 16.50 8.49
N VAL A 298 -2.10 16.87 8.69
CA VAL A 298 -1.55 18.14 8.20
C VAL A 298 -1.68 18.22 6.68
N ALA A 299 -1.39 17.13 5.97
CA ALA A 299 -1.58 17.06 4.52
C ALA A 299 -3.05 17.21 4.11
N LEU A 300 -4.00 16.63 4.87
CA LEU A 300 -5.43 16.80 4.63
C LEU A 300 -5.86 18.26 4.79
N VAL A 301 -5.43 18.92 5.86
CA VAL A 301 -5.70 20.34 6.12
C VAL A 301 -5.10 21.22 5.00
N LEU A 302 -3.84 20.98 4.63
CA LEU A 302 -3.18 21.70 3.53
C LEU A 302 -3.87 21.45 2.19
N ALA A 303 -4.41 20.25 1.95
CA ALA A 303 -5.15 19.94 0.73
C ALA A 303 -6.39 20.81 0.58
N VAL A 304 -7.11 21.14 1.67
CA VAL A 304 -8.25 22.07 1.64
C VAL A 304 -7.81 23.45 1.16
N PHE A 305 -6.71 23.98 1.70
CA PHE A 305 -6.15 25.26 1.24
C PHE A 305 -5.74 25.22 -0.24
N MET A 306 -5.09 24.13 -0.67
CA MET A 306 -4.69 23.96 -2.08
C MET A 306 -5.91 23.83 -3.01
N TYR A 307 -6.97 23.15 -2.57
CA TYR A 307 -8.23 22.98 -3.29
C TYR A 307 -8.93 24.32 -3.57
N ILE A 308 -8.97 25.19 -2.56
CA ILE A 308 -9.54 26.54 -2.68
C ILE A 308 -8.69 27.38 -3.64
N ARG A 309 -7.37 27.33 -3.47
CA ARG A 309 -6.41 28.21 -4.18
C ARG A 309 -6.15 27.83 -5.64
N TYR A 310 -5.94 26.56 -5.94
CA TYR A 310 -5.49 26.07 -7.25
C TYR A 310 -6.59 25.21 -7.90
N LYS A 311 -7.18 25.72 -8.99
CA LYS A 311 -8.32 25.08 -9.68
C LYS A 311 -7.95 23.71 -10.25
N GLU A 312 -6.70 23.55 -10.64
CA GLU A 312 -6.10 22.36 -11.24
C GLU A 312 -6.14 21.16 -10.26
N THR A 313 -6.02 21.44 -8.96
CA THR A 313 -5.98 20.42 -7.90
C THR A 313 -7.35 19.80 -7.58
N ARG A 314 -8.43 20.50 -7.92
CA ARG A 314 -9.79 20.14 -7.49
C ARG A 314 -10.21 18.76 -7.96
N ARG A 315 -9.93 18.43 -9.23
CA ARG A 315 -10.30 17.14 -9.82
C ARG A 315 -9.60 15.97 -9.12
N PHE A 316 -8.33 16.13 -8.78
CA PHE A 316 -7.57 15.11 -8.05
C PHE A 316 -8.15 14.88 -6.66
N TYR A 317 -8.31 15.95 -5.87
CA TYR A 317 -8.81 15.83 -4.50
C TYR A 317 -10.25 15.30 -4.43
N LEU A 318 -11.15 15.76 -5.31
CA LEU A 318 -12.52 15.23 -5.39
C LEU A 318 -12.52 13.74 -5.73
N LEU A 319 -11.71 13.32 -6.68
CA LEU A 319 -11.63 11.90 -7.05
C LEU A 319 -11.10 11.07 -5.86
N CYS A 320 -10.02 11.50 -5.21
CA CYS A 320 -9.48 10.83 -4.03
C CYS A 320 -10.51 10.71 -2.91
N ILE A 321 -11.23 11.78 -2.57
CA ILE A 321 -12.24 11.77 -1.51
C ILE A 321 -13.39 10.82 -1.86
N VAL A 322 -13.89 10.85 -3.11
CA VAL A 322 -14.95 9.93 -3.56
C VAL A 322 -14.52 8.46 -3.45
N LEU A 323 -13.29 8.16 -3.88
CA LEU A 323 -12.75 6.79 -3.81
C LEU A 323 -12.50 6.33 -2.37
N LEU A 324 -11.97 7.21 -1.51
CA LEU A 324 -11.78 6.93 -0.10
C LEU A 324 -13.11 6.71 0.62
N LEU A 325 -14.14 7.48 0.29
CA LEU A 325 -15.48 7.30 0.85
C LEU A 325 -16.14 6.00 0.38
N ALA A 326 -15.99 5.63 -0.91
CA ALA A 326 -16.47 4.34 -1.41
C ALA A 326 -15.77 3.16 -0.70
N TYR A 327 -14.46 3.27 -0.49
CA TYR A 327 -13.69 2.30 0.29
C TYR A 327 -14.15 2.25 1.75
N ALA A 328 -14.37 3.41 2.37
CA ALA A 328 -14.88 3.51 3.74
C ALA A 328 -16.27 2.85 3.89
N CYS A 329 -17.19 3.06 2.95
CA CYS A 329 -18.49 2.38 2.96
C CYS A 329 -18.34 0.86 3.01
N THR A 330 -17.38 0.31 2.24
CA THR A 330 -17.13 -1.14 2.22
C THR A 330 -16.52 -1.61 3.54
N LEU A 331 -15.57 -0.86 4.10
CA LEU A 331 -14.97 -1.20 5.40
C LEU A 331 -15.98 -1.16 6.55
N VAL A 332 -16.91 -0.20 6.52
CA VAL A 332 -18.01 -0.13 7.49
C VAL A 332 -18.90 -1.37 7.40
N LEU A 333 -19.24 -1.82 6.18
CA LEU A 333 -20.04 -3.03 5.98
C LEU A 333 -19.33 -4.28 6.54
N VAL A 334 -18.02 -4.43 6.28
CA VAL A 334 -17.21 -5.53 6.81
C VAL A 334 -17.09 -5.43 8.34
N GLY A 335 -16.90 -4.23 8.87
CA GLY A 335 -16.86 -3.97 10.31
C GLY A 335 -18.17 -4.35 10.99
N TYR A 336 -19.30 -3.96 10.40
CA TYR A 336 -20.64 -4.30 10.90
C TYR A 336 -20.83 -5.81 11.00
N MET A 337 -20.56 -6.57 9.94
CA MET A 337 -20.67 -8.03 9.94
C MET A 337 -19.82 -8.68 11.05
N THR A 338 -18.66 -8.10 11.35
CA THR A 338 -17.77 -8.59 12.42
C THR A 338 -18.33 -8.30 13.81
N VAL A 339 -18.87 -7.09 14.02
CA VAL A 339 -19.43 -6.64 15.31
C VAL A 339 -20.71 -7.39 15.63
N THR A 340 -21.64 -7.49 14.67
CA THR A 340 -22.89 -8.23 14.85
C THR A 340 -22.64 -9.74 14.97
N GLY A 341 -21.66 -10.28 14.25
CA GLY A 341 -21.26 -11.69 14.38
C GLY A 341 -20.68 -12.04 15.75
N ARG A 342 -20.24 -11.04 16.54
CA ARG A 342 -19.80 -11.20 17.93
C ARG A 342 -20.88 -10.83 18.96
N ASN A 343 -22.13 -10.60 18.52
CA ASN A 343 -23.24 -10.14 19.36
C ASN A 343 -22.93 -8.84 20.13
N LEU A 344 -22.14 -7.94 19.53
CA LEU A 344 -21.85 -6.62 20.08
C LEU A 344 -22.77 -5.57 19.46
N ASP A 345 -23.13 -4.55 20.24
CA ASP A 345 -23.96 -3.45 19.76
C ASP A 345 -23.20 -2.56 18.77
N TYR A 346 -23.82 -2.33 17.60
CA TYR A 346 -23.26 -1.48 16.56
C TYR A 346 -23.61 0.00 16.79
N GLY A 347 -22.66 0.77 17.31
CA GLY A 347 -22.81 2.19 17.61
C GLY A 347 -22.06 3.14 16.68
N LEU A 348 -22.22 4.45 16.91
CA LEU A 348 -21.44 5.50 16.24
C LEU A 348 -19.95 5.33 16.58
N GLY A 349 -19.09 5.34 15.57
CA GLY A 349 -17.65 5.13 15.74
C GLY A 349 -17.24 3.67 15.93
N THR A 350 -18.17 2.71 15.93
CA THR A 350 -17.84 1.28 15.93
C THR A 350 -17.48 0.82 14.52
N ILE A 351 -16.17 0.72 14.23
CA ILE A 351 -15.66 0.38 12.88
C ILE A 351 -14.98 -1.01 12.89
N GLY A 352 -15.11 -1.73 14.00
CA GLY A 352 -14.47 -3.01 14.27
C GLY A 352 -12.96 -2.89 14.51
N ASP A 353 -12.33 -4.00 14.87
CA ASP A 353 -10.94 -3.99 15.33
C ASP A 353 -9.92 -3.59 14.24
N ASN A 354 -8.83 -2.98 14.72
CA ASN A 354 -7.56 -2.77 14.03
C ASN A 354 -7.63 -1.98 12.69
N MET A 355 -8.04 -0.71 12.78
CA MET A 355 -8.05 0.24 11.66
C MET A 355 -6.72 0.39 10.93
N VAL A 356 -5.59 0.21 11.63
CA VAL A 356 -4.26 0.31 11.02
C VAL A 356 -4.09 -0.77 9.93
N ARG A 357 -4.53 -2.00 10.17
CA ARG A 357 -4.50 -3.08 9.17
C ARG A 357 -5.43 -2.78 7.99
N LYS A 358 -6.63 -2.23 8.25
CA LYS A 358 -7.60 -1.90 7.19
C LYS A 358 -7.21 -0.64 6.38
N LYS A 359 -6.36 0.23 6.91
CA LYS A 359 -5.75 1.37 6.20
C LYS A 359 -4.70 0.94 5.19
N LEU A 360 -3.95 -0.15 5.46
CA LEU A 360 -2.77 -0.53 4.67
C LEU A 360 -3.03 -0.65 3.16
N PRO A 361 -4.11 -1.29 2.68
CA PRO A 361 -4.38 -1.44 1.24
C PRO A 361 -4.52 -0.11 0.48
N ILE A 362 -4.97 0.95 1.15
CA ILE A 362 -5.19 2.28 0.55
C ILE A 362 -4.07 3.27 0.90
N LEU A 363 -3.11 2.87 1.74
CA LEU A 363 -1.98 3.69 2.15
C LEU A 363 -1.16 4.24 0.96
N PRO A 364 -0.93 3.49 -0.14
CA PRO A 364 -0.33 4.05 -1.36
C PRO A 364 -1.09 5.26 -1.93
N LEU A 365 -2.42 5.22 -1.90
CA LEU A 365 -3.26 6.34 -2.35
C LEU A 365 -3.15 7.54 -1.39
N LEU A 366 -3.08 7.30 -0.08
CA LEU A 366 -2.84 8.36 0.90
C LEU A 366 -1.49 9.04 0.70
N TYR A 367 -0.44 8.29 0.38
CA TYR A 367 0.87 8.85 0.03
C TYR A 367 0.84 9.61 -1.31
N MET A 368 0.11 9.13 -2.31
CA MET A 368 -0.11 9.90 -3.54
C MET A 368 -0.84 11.23 -3.25
N PHE A 369 -1.83 11.21 -2.35
CA PHE A 369 -2.54 12.40 -1.90
C PHE A 369 -1.60 13.37 -1.18
N GLN A 370 -0.82 12.88 -0.21
CA GLN A 370 0.15 13.68 0.54
C GLN A 370 1.23 14.28 -0.36
N ALA A 371 1.80 13.49 -1.28
CA ALA A 371 2.81 13.95 -2.23
C ALA A 371 2.28 15.03 -3.17
N TYR A 372 1.03 14.88 -3.65
CA TYR A 372 0.38 15.89 -4.48
C TYR A 372 0.20 17.20 -3.72
N THR A 373 -0.31 17.13 -2.48
CA THR A 373 -0.45 18.30 -1.61
C THR A 373 0.89 18.97 -1.36
N ALA A 374 1.92 18.21 -0.99
CA ALA A 374 3.26 18.73 -0.70
C ALA A 374 3.85 19.52 -1.88
N CYS A 375 3.68 19.04 -3.12
CA CYS A 375 4.14 19.75 -4.31
C CYS A 375 3.51 21.14 -4.47
N TYR A 376 2.20 21.24 -4.27
CA TYR A 376 1.48 22.52 -4.35
C TYR A 376 1.73 23.42 -3.13
N THR A 377 1.94 22.85 -1.95
CA THR A 377 2.34 23.61 -0.76
C THR A 377 3.72 24.25 -0.97
N VAL A 378 4.69 23.52 -1.52
CA VAL A 378 6.02 24.07 -1.85
C VAL A 378 5.91 25.22 -2.86
N LEU A 379 5.07 25.07 -3.90
CA LEU A 379 4.79 26.16 -4.85
C LEU A 379 4.19 27.40 -4.16
N TRP A 380 3.24 27.19 -3.25
CA TRP A 380 2.61 28.26 -2.50
C TRP A 380 3.61 29.02 -1.63
N LEU A 381 4.44 28.29 -0.87
CA LEU A 381 5.49 28.89 -0.04
C LEU A 381 6.52 29.65 -0.88
N ALA A 382 6.92 29.11 -2.03
CA ALA A 382 7.82 29.80 -2.97
C ALA A 382 7.20 31.10 -3.50
N THR A 383 5.89 31.09 -3.79
CA THR A 383 5.15 32.28 -4.25
C THR A 383 5.12 33.36 -3.17
N ILE A 384 4.86 33.01 -1.91
CA ILE A 384 4.90 33.95 -0.77
C ILE A 384 6.30 34.55 -0.62
N ARG A 385 7.34 33.70 -0.68
CA ARG A 385 8.74 34.14 -0.56
C ARG A 385 9.14 35.11 -1.67
N ASN A 386 8.74 34.83 -2.91
CA ASN A 386 9.04 35.69 -4.06
C ASN A 386 8.31 37.04 -3.98
N LYS A 387 7.04 37.04 -3.53
CA LYS A 387 6.28 38.27 -3.28
C LYS A 387 6.93 39.14 -2.20
N ARG A 388 7.44 38.54 -1.12
CA ARG A 388 8.18 39.27 -0.07
C ARG A 388 9.51 39.85 -0.55
N ARG A 389 10.14 39.26 -1.57
CA ARG A 389 11.39 39.74 -2.17
C ARG A 389 11.21 40.80 -3.26
N GLY A 390 10.00 41.33 -3.45
CA GLY A 390 9.71 42.35 -4.48
C GLY A 390 9.82 41.85 -5.92
N ARG A 391 9.97 40.53 -6.15
CA ARG A 391 9.94 39.94 -7.49
C ARG A 391 8.48 39.78 -7.91
N HIS A 392 7.93 40.80 -8.56
CA HIS A 392 6.63 40.73 -9.24
C HIS A 392 6.75 39.95 -10.55
N GLU A 393 6.94 38.64 -10.47
CA GLU A 393 6.62 37.78 -11.60
C GLU A 393 5.12 37.49 -11.56
N ARG A 394 4.37 37.97 -12.57
CA ARG A 394 2.99 37.52 -12.78
C ARG A 394 3.01 35.98 -12.81
N PRO A 395 2.15 35.29 -12.03
CA PRO A 395 2.11 33.84 -12.08
C PRO A 395 1.77 33.41 -13.51
N ARG A 396 2.75 32.83 -14.20
CA ARG A 396 2.51 32.24 -15.52
C ARG A 396 1.59 31.03 -15.32
N PRO A 397 0.56 30.85 -16.16
CA PRO A 397 -0.24 29.63 -16.11
C PRO A 397 0.68 28.43 -16.28
N VAL A 398 0.45 27.36 -15.52
CA VAL A 398 1.32 26.16 -15.49
C VAL A 398 1.44 25.51 -16.89
N SER A 399 0.44 25.71 -17.75
CA SER A 399 0.48 25.35 -19.18
C SER A 399 1.63 26.03 -19.96
N GLN A 400 2.08 27.22 -19.56
CA GLN A 400 3.23 27.92 -20.18
C GLN A 400 4.59 27.47 -19.62
N ILE A 401 4.63 26.87 -18.43
CA ILE A 401 5.87 26.30 -17.87
C ILE A 401 6.21 24.98 -18.57
N GLN A 402 5.19 24.22 -18.99
CA GLN A 402 5.38 23.00 -19.79
C GLN A 402 5.70 23.29 -21.27
N GLY A 403 5.23 24.41 -21.82
CA GLY A 403 5.47 24.79 -23.23
C GLY A 403 6.92 25.11 -23.61
N GLY A 404 7.78 25.43 -22.63
CA GLY A 404 9.23 25.57 -22.85
C GLY A 404 9.99 24.24 -22.92
N ALA A 405 9.33 23.13 -22.58
CA ALA A 405 9.83 21.77 -22.66
C ALA A 405 8.96 20.95 -23.63
N ASN A 406 8.76 21.46 -24.85
CA ASN A 406 7.92 20.78 -25.82
C ASN A 406 8.68 19.68 -26.60
N HIS A 407 8.00 18.53 -26.65
CA HIS A 407 8.10 17.45 -27.62
C HIS A 407 9.27 16.46 -27.51
N ARG A 408 9.00 15.37 -26.77
CA ARG A 408 8.64 14.08 -27.39
C ARG A 408 7.69 13.35 -26.45
N HIS A 409 6.45 13.12 -26.88
CA HIS A 409 5.74 11.95 -26.38
C HIS A 409 6.60 10.74 -26.77
N PRO A 410 7.12 9.95 -25.82
CA PRO A 410 7.49 8.60 -26.20
C PRO A 410 6.16 7.96 -26.61
N HIS A 411 6.09 7.42 -27.83
CA HIS A 411 5.36 6.16 -28.02
C HIS A 411 5.62 5.28 -26.79
N PRO A 412 4.66 4.47 -26.32
CA PRO A 412 4.93 3.56 -25.21
C PRO A 412 6.09 2.64 -25.63
N SER A 413 7.32 3.05 -25.31
CA SER A 413 8.49 2.21 -25.36
C SER A 413 8.11 1.10 -24.42
N SER A 414 8.00 -0.11 -24.96
CA SER A 414 7.88 -1.34 -24.21
C SER A 414 8.72 -1.19 -22.95
N LEU A 415 8.05 -0.95 -21.81
CA LEU A 415 8.68 -1.16 -20.51
C LEU A 415 9.32 -2.55 -20.62
N PRO A 416 10.59 -2.70 -20.21
CA PRO A 416 11.27 -3.97 -20.36
C PRO A 416 10.35 -5.02 -19.74
N GLU A 417 10.03 -6.03 -20.54
CA GLU A 417 9.29 -7.19 -20.09
C GLU A 417 9.93 -7.59 -18.76
N ALA A 418 9.17 -7.40 -17.67
CA ALA A 418 9.48 -8.09 -16.45
C ALA A 418 9.36 -9.55 -16.86
N GLY A 419 10.53 -10.17 -17.04
CA GLY A 419 10.65 -11.49 -17.65
C GLY A 419 9.64 -12.44 -17.04
N ALA A 420 8.92 -13.11 -17.93
CA ALA A 420 8.27 -14.36 -17.64
C ALA A 420 9.28 -15.36 -17.05
#